data_AF-A0A962KGX1-F1
#
_entry.id   AF-A0A962KGX1-F1
#
_cell.length_a   1.000
_cell.length_b   1.000
_cell.length_c   1.000
_cell.angle_alpha   90.00
_cell.angle_beta   90.00
_cell.angle_gamma   90.00
#
_symmetry.space_group_name_H-M   'P 1'
#
loop_
_entity.id
_entity.type
_entity.pdbx_description
1 polymer ?
#
loop_
_entity_poly.entity_id
_entity_poly.type
_entity_poly.pdbx_seq_one_letter_code
_entity_poly.pdbx_strand_id
1 'polypeptide(L)'
;QRITARYNLEPLNLAETGAYIRHRLQVAGMAADREVFPAGVIRGIYRRTRGIPRLINVLCDRILLGAYGRNKSRADGATLRLAAREVLGKAHGQGALRRYWPALPALLGVLVALGIAWWLLARDTAGGPAAPTPAALSQTGPGDSAGPAAVSSPAAVQTDVAQRQQPALENAATGVPRGATPTRRAASWLLTPPRAQEVLWALASLQPPPGDTCPQEAHRGVACIAGQAQTWDELARFDRPLLLEVITPERFARSVVLAGIESRSAQALDGASVVPVELADLGSQWTGHYQFLWHPPAGFKRPLARGDEGAVVARVAALFARLDGQPSALAGRRFNTALQRRVRLFQRRHGLDDDGVVGVQTLLELNQQLGIDLSAAAARRQVQSAAGAVLQ
;
A
#
# COMPACT_ATOMS: atom_id res chain seq x y z
N GLN A 1 -8.61 40.11 -20.69
CA GLN A 1 -9.19 39.07 -19.79
C GLN A 1 -8.71 37.70 -20.27
N ARG A 2 -8.84 36.60 -19.48
CA ARG A 2 -8.59 35.22 -19.95
C ARG A 2 -9.82 34.36 -19.69
N ILE A 3 -10.45 33.87 -20.75
CA ILE A 3 -11.55 32.90 -20.70
C ILE A 3 -10.93 31.51 -20.84
N THR A 4 -10.92 30.72 -19.76
CA THR A 4 -10.42 29.34 -19.81
C THR A 4 -11.58 28.39 -20.10
N ALA A 5 -11.81 28.07 -21.38
CA ALA A 5 -12.71 26.99 -21.74
C ALA A 5 -12.22 25.66 -21.16
N ARG A 6 -13.11 24.91 -20.50
CA ARG A 6 -12.84 23.55 -20.02
C ARG A 6 -13.61 22.59 -20.91
N TYR A 7 -12.91 21.89 -21.79
CA TYR A 7 -13.48 20.83 -22.62
C TYR A 7 -13.08 19.47 -22.05
N ASN A 8 -14.08 18.65 -21.69
CA ASN A 8 -13.83 17.28 -21.27
C ASN A 8 -13.74 16.42 -22.53
N LEU A 9 -12.53 15.98 -22.88
CA LEU A 9 -12.34 14.98 -23.94
C LEU A 9 -12.89 13.63 -23.44
N GLU A 10 -13.83 13.05 -24.18
CA GLU A 10 -14.38 11.74 -23.86
C GLU A 10 -13.34 10.62 -24.12
N PRO A 11 -13.44 9.47 -23.44
CA PRO A 11 -12.56 8.34 -23.71
C PRO A 11 -12.76 7.78 -25.13
N LEU A 12 -11.66 7.51 -25.83
CA LEU A 12 -11.66 7.05 -27.22
C LEU A 12 -12.53 5.80 -27.40
N ASN A 13 -13.42 5.79 -28.40
CA ASN A 13 -14.17 4.59 -28.75
C ASN A 13 -13.25 3.49 -29.33
N LEU A 14 -13.80 2.31 -29.67
CA LEU A 14 -12.99 1.19 -30.15
C LEU A 14 -12.24 1.49 -31.47
N ALA A 15 -12.88 2.18 -32.42
CA ALA A 15 -12.26 2.52 -33.70
C ALA A 15 -11.19 3.61 -33.52
N GLU A 16 -11.50 4.63 -32.73
CA GLU A 16 -10.57 5.69 -32.33
C GLU A 16 -9.36 5.15 -31.56
N THR A 17 -9.56 4.19 -30.66
CA THR A 17 -8.47 3.48 -29.95
C THR A 17 -7.53 2.79 -30.96
N GLY A 18 -8.08 2.16 -32.00
CA GLY A 18 -7.28 1.54 -33.07
C GLY A 18 -6.52 2.56 -33.93
N ALA A 19 -7.17 3.67 -34.28
CA ALA A 19 -6.56 4.77 -35.02
C ALA A 19 -5.45 5.46 -34.21
N TYR A 20 -5.69 5.72 -32.92
CA TYR A 20 -4.76 6.32 -31.97
C TYR A 20 -3.48 5.48 -31.82
N ILE A 21 -3.61 4.17 -31.61
CA ILE A 21 -2.46 3.25 -31.54
C ILE A 21 -1.68 3.27 -32.86
N ARG A 22 -2.36 3.21 -34.00
CA ARG A 22 -1.71 3.23 -35.33
C ARG A 22 -0.94 4.54 -35.57
N HIS A 23 -1.56 5.67 -35.28
CA HIS A 23 -0.94 7.00 -35.39
C HIS A 23 0.27 7.13 -34.46
N ARG A 24 0.17 6.68 -33.20
CA ARG A 24 1.29 6.67 -32.23
C ARG A 24 2.49 5.87 -32.74
N LEU A 25 2.25 4.74 -33.41
CA LEU A 25 3.30 3.91 -34.01
C LEU A 25 3.91 4.54 -35.26
N GLN A 26 3.10 5.17 -36.12
CA GLN A 26 3.58 5.92 -37.29
C GLN A 26 4.48 7.10 -36.87
N VAL A 27 4.09 7.84 -35.83
CA VAL A 27 4.92 8.91 -35.22
C VAL A 27 6.22 8.36 -34.62
N ALA A 28 6.26 7.09 -34.22
CA ALA A 28 7.47 6.39 -33.78
C ALA A 28 8.26 5.74 -34.94
N GLY A 29 8.00 6.12 -36.20
CA GLY A 29 8.72 5.63 -37.38
C GLY A 29 8.28 4.25 -37.90
N MET A 30 7.14 3.72 -37.44
CA MET A 30 6.63 2.44 -37.93
C MET A 30 5.93 2.60 -39.29
N ALA A 31 6.40 1.85 -40.29
CA ALA A 31 5.80 1.77 -41.61
C ALA A 31 4.33 1.28 -41.54
N ALA A 32 3.48 1.83 -42.41
CA ALA A 32 2.01 1.72 -42.31
C ALA A 32 1.46 0.32 -42.66
N ASP A 33 2.25 -0.52 -43.31
CA ASP A 33 2.01 -1.93 -43.63
C ASP A 33 2.27 -2.86 -42.42
N ARG A 34 3.10 -2.44 -41.46
CA ARG A 34 3.57 -3.28 -40.36
C ARG A 34 2.56 -3.37 -39.21
N GLU A 35 1.56 -4.24 -39.36
CA GLU A 35 0.53 -4.50 -38.33
C GLU A 35 1.09 -5.21 -37.07
N VAL A 36 1.64 -4.45 -36.11
CA VAL A 36 2.14 -4.99 -34.83
C VAL A 36 1.00 -5.30 -33.84
N PHE A 37 -0.16 -4.63 -33.92
CA PHE A 37 -1.31 -4.86 -33.04
C PHE A 37 -2.55 -5.34 -33.84
N PRO A 38 -2.79 -6.66 -33.92
CA PRO A 38 -3.98 -7.20 -34.57
C PRO A 38 -5.30 -6.70 -33.96
N ALA A 39 -6.36 -6.63 -34.75
CA ALA A 39 -7.69 -6.17 -34.29
C ALA A 39 -8.28 -6.95 -33.09
N GLY A 40 -7.84 -8.19 -32.85
CA GLY A 40 -8.14 -8.95 -31.62
C GLY A 40 -7.46 -8.39 -30.36
N VAL A 41 -6.23 -7.90 -30.51
CA VAL A 41 -5.45 -7.26 -29.43
C VAL A 41 -5.96 -5.84 -29.17
N ILE A 42 -6.28 -5.06 -30.21
CA ILE A 42 -6.87 -3.71 -30.07
C ILE A 42 -8.19 -3.76 -29.28
N ARG A 43 -9.10 -4.70 -29.63
CA ARG A 43 -10.33 -4.95 -28.85
C ARG A 43 -10.04 -5.35 -27.39
N GLY A 44 -8.94 -6.04 -27.16
CA GLY A 44 -8.47 -6.43 -25.83
C GLY A 44 -7.93 -5.25 -25.00
N ILE A 45 -7.16 -4.37 -25.63
CA ILE A 45 -6.65 -3.11 -25.05
C ILE A 45 -7.83 -2.21 -24.68
N TYR A 46 -8.73 -1.92 -25.63
CA TYR A 46 -9.92 -1.08 -25.39
C TYR A 46 -10.76 -1.56 -24.20
N ARG A 47 -11.07 -2.86 -24.11
CA ARG A 47 -11.83 -3.42 -22.96
C ARG A 47 -11.11 -3.28 -21.61
N ARG A 48 -9.79 -3.16 -21.59
CA ARG A 48 -8.97 -3.01 -20.38
C ARG A 48 -8.71 -1.55 -20.00
N THR A 49 -8.72 -0.64 -20.97
CA THR A 49 -8.40 0.79 -20.79
C THR A 49 -9.61 1.71 -20.84
N ARG A 50 -10.76 1.20 -21.33
CA ARG A 50 -12.01 1.96 -21.58
C ARG A 50 -11.79 3.23 -22.41
N GLY A 51 -10.88 3.20 -23.39
CA GLY A 51 -10.59 4.35 -24.24
C GLY A 51 -9.66 5.41 -23.66
N ILE A 52 -9.21 5.27 -22.40
CA ILE A 52 -8.40 6.28 -21.72
C ILE A 52 -6.97 6.32 -22.33
N PRO A 53 -6.52 7.41 -22.99
CA PRO A 53 -5.27 7.42 -23.75
C PRO A 53 -4.02 7.09 -22.91
N ARG A 54 -3.96 7.59 -21.66
CA ARG A 54 -2.87 7.28 -20.73
C ARG A 54 -2.74 5.79 -20.42
N LEU A 55 -3.87 5.08 -20.26
CA LEU A 55 -3.88 3.64 -20.02
C LEU A 55 -3.62 2.83 -21.30
N ILE A 56 -4.02 3.35 -22.46
CA ILE A 56 -3.69 2.76 -23.77
C ILE A 56 -2.18 2.72 -23.96
N ASN A 57 -1.48 3.84 -23.75
CA ASN A 57 -0.02 3.92 -23.92
C ASN A 57 0.71 2.90 -23.03
N VAL A 58 0.59 3.01 -21.70
CA VAL A 58 1.33 2.14 -20.76
C VAL A 58 1.05 0.64 -20.99
N LEU A 59 -0.17 0.28 -21.40
CA LEU A 59 -0.48 -1.10 -21.79
C LEU A 59 0.16 -1.50 -23.13
N CYS A 60 0.18 -0.62 -24.13
CA CYS A 60 0.86 -0.88 -25.40
C CYS A 60 2.37 -1.03 -25.22
N ASP A 61 3.00 -0.16 -24.43
CA ASP A 61 4.45 -0.17 -24.18
C ASP A 61 4.88 -1.52 -23.55
N ARG A 62 4.12 -1.99 -22.56
CA ARG A 62 4.36 -3.30 -21.92
C ARG A 62 4.09 -4.48 -22.87
N ILE A 63 3.11 -4.36 -23.78
CA ILE A 63 2.86 -5.37 -24.82
C ILE A 63 4.03 -5.42 -25.83
N LEU A 64 4.56 -4.27 -26.24
CA LEU A 64 5.70 -4.19 -27.16
C LEU A 64 6.95 -4.81 -26.51
N LEU A 65 7.27 -4.43 -25.27
CA LEU A 65 8.38 -5.01 -24.51
C LEU A 65 8.23 -6.54 -24.35
N GLY A 66 7.02 -7.01 -24.00
CA GLY A 66 6.70 -8.43 -23.85
C GLY A 66 6.65 -9.23 -25.17
N ALA A 67 6.51 -8.56 -26.31
CA ALA A 67 6.64 -9.16 -27.64
C ALA A 67 8.11 -9.22 -28.08
N TYR A 68 8.86 -8.12 -27.91
CA TYR A 68 10.29 -8.02 -28.21
C TYR A 68 11.11 -9.05 -27.43
N GLY A 69 10.92 -9.13 -26.10
CA GLY A 69 11.57 -10.14 -25.24
C GLY A 69 11.15 -11.59 -25.51
N ARG A 70 10.26 -11.83 -26.48
CA ARG A 70 9.86 -13.16 -26.99
C ARG A 70 10.15 -13.32 -28.49
N ASN A 71 10.93 -12.41 -29.07
CA ASN A 71 11.25 -12.29 -30.49
C ASN A 71 10.01 -12.34 -31.42
N LYS A 72 8.91 -11.70 -31.01
CA LYS A 72 7.65 -11.65 -31.79
C LYS A 72 7.49 -10.32 -32.51
N SER A 73 7.30 -10.40 -33.83
CA SER A 73 7.05 -9.23 -34.69
C SER A 73 5.62 -8.66 -34.56
N ARG A 74 4.69 -9.42 -33.97
CA ARG A 74 3.28 -9.05 -33.73
C ARG A 74 2.86 -9.38 -32.29
N ALA A 75 2.03 -8.52 -31.70
CA ALA A 75 1.40 -8.76 -30.41
C ALA A 75 0.29 -9.83 -30.52
N ASP A 76 0.13 -10.62 -29.45
CA ASP A 76 -0.93 -11.63 -29.35
C ASP A 76 -1.73 -11.53 -28.05
N GLY A 77 -2.77 -12.35 -27.93
CA GLY A 77 -3.64 -12.39 -26.76
C GLY A 77 -2.98 -12.89 -25.48
N ALA A 78 -1.86 -13.63 -25.55
CA ALA A 78 -1.10 -14.06 -24.38
C ALA A 78 -0.19 -12.94 -23.87
N THR A 79 0.52 -12.23 -24.76
CA THR A 79 1.31 -11.03 -24.40
C THR A 79 0.41 -9.94 -23.82
N LEU A 80 -0.77 -9.70 -24.41
CA LEU A 80 -1.80 -8.82 -23.83
C LEU A 80 -2.24 -9.28 -22.42
N ARG A 81 -2.52 -10.58 -22.21
CA ARG A 81 -2.91 -11.10 -20.89
C ARG A 81 -1.80 -11.03 -19.86
N LEU A 82 -0.54 -10.97 -20.28
CA LEU A 82 0.61 -10.78 -19.40
C LEU A 82 0.77 -9.31 -19.03
N ALA A 83 0.94 -8.43 -20.03
CA ALA A 83 1.04 -6.98 -19.85
C ALA A 83 -0.14 -6.38 -19.07
N ALA A 84 -1.37 -6.86 -19.30
CA ALA A 84 -2.56 -6.41 -18.58
C ALA A 84 -2.71 -7.02 -17.16
N ARG A 85 -1.80 -7.89 -16.71
CA ARG A 85 -1.63 -8.27 -15.29
C ARG A 85 -0.51 -7.48 -14.63
N GLU A 86 0.53 -7.14 -15.38
CA GLU A 86 1.67 -6.34 -14.91
C GLU A 86 1.29 -4.87 -14.71
N VAL A 87 0.59 -4.25 -15.67
CA VAL A 87 0.24 -2.81 -15.66
C VAL A 87 -1.03 -2.48 -14.88
N LEU A 88 -2.03 -3.38 -14.94
CA LEU A 88 -3.36 -3.13 -14.36
C LEU A 88 -3.63 -4.00 -13.11
N GLY A 89 -2.61 -4.72 -12.65
CA GLY A 89 -2.65 -5.63 -11.51
C GLY A 89 -3.64 -6.80 -11.64
N LYS A 90 -3.91 -7.44 -10.51
CA LYS A 90 -5.19 -8.12 -10.30
C LYS A 90 -6.23 -7.03 -10.07
N ALA A 91 -7.28 -6.98 -10.90
CA ALA A 91 -8.43 -6.12 -10.60
C ALA A 91 -9.05 -6.61 -9.27
N HIS A 92 -8.99 -5.77 -8.22
CA HIS A 92 -9.59 -6.09 -6.92
C HIS A 92 -11.08 -6.42 -7.08
N GLY A 93 -11.55 -7.38 -6.28
CA GLY A 93 -12.60 -8.34 -6.63
C GLY A 93 -14.05 -7.86 -6.76
N GLN A 94 -14.33 -6.77 -7.50
CA GLN A 94 -15.69 -6.33 -7.85
C GLN A 94 -16.46 -7.30 -8.80
N GLY A 95 -15.90 -8.49 -9.07
CA GLY A 95 -16.52 -9.56 -9.84
C GLY A 95 -16.99 -10.78 -9.02
N ALA A 96 -16.60 -10.92 -7.75
CA ALA A 96 -16.93 -12.08 -6.94
C ALA A 96 -18.40 -12.05 -6.46
N LEU A 97 -18.78 -11.02 -5.69
CA LEU A 97 -20.15 -10.88 -5.16
C LEU A 97 -21.21 -10.84 -6.28
N ARG A 98 -20.91 -10.17 -7.40
CA ARG A 98 -21.81 -10.09 -8.57
C ARG A 98 -22.13 -11.46 -9.18
N ARG A 99 -21.31 -12.50 -8.96
CA ARG A 99 -21.56 -13.86 -9.47
C ARG A 99 -22.56 -14.64 -8.63
N TYR A 100 -22.71 -14.31 -7.34
CA TYR A 100 -23.61 -15.00 -6.41
C TYR A 100 -24.89 -14.21 -6.09
N TRP A 101 -24.98 -12.95 -6.54
CA TRP A 101 -26.18 -12.11 -6.42
C TRP A 101 -27.51 -12.78 -6.84
N PRO A 102 -27.60 -13.58 -7.94
CA PRO A 102 -28.86 -14.26 -8.27
C PRO A 102 -29.21 -15.47 -7.37
N ALA A 103 -28.28 -15.97 -6.55
CA ALA A 103 -28.53 -17.08 -5.62
C ALA A 103 -29.06 -16.62 -4.24
N LEU A 104 -28.81 -15.35 -3.88
CA LEU A 104 -29.26 -14.73 -2.63
C LEU A 104 -30.78 -14.83 -2.37
N PRO A 105 -31.69 -14.54 -3.33
CA PRO A 105 -33.13 -14.69 -3.09
C PRO A 105 -33.56 -16.15 -2.93
N ALA A 106 -32.89 -17.11 -3.58
CA ALA A 106 -33.19 -18.53 -3.43
C ALA A 106 -32.81 -19.04 -2.03
N LEU A 107 -31.65 -18.64 -1.51
CA LEU A 107 -31.22 -18.98 -0.15
C LEU A 107 -32.18 -18.40 0.91
N LEU A 108 -32.60 -17.14 0.72
CA LEU A 108 -33.60 -16.51 1.61
C LEU A 108 -34.95 -17.24 1.55
N GLY A 109 -35.40 -17.64 0.37
CA GLY A 109 -36.63 -18.43 0.20
C GLY A 109 -36.59 -19.78 0.92
N VAL A 110 -35.46 -20.50 0.87
CA VAL A 110 -35.27 -21.76 1.60
C VAL A 110 -35.28 -21.55 3.11
N LEU A 111 -34.62 -20.49 3.62
CA LEU A 111 -34.63 -20.17 5.05
C LEU A 111 -36.04 -19.78 5.55
N VAL A 112 -36.80 -19.01 4.76
CA VAL A 112 -38.19 -18.67 5.08
C VAL A 112 -39.09 -19.92 5.06
N ALA A 113 -38.93 -20.80 4.07
CA ALA A 113 -39.67 -22.06 4.00
C ALA A 113 -39.38 -22.99 5.20
N LEU A 114 -38.11 -23.10 5.62
CA LEU A 114 -37.71 -23.85 6.82
C LEU A 114 -38.29 -23.22 8.10
N GLY A 115 -38.29 -21.89 8.22
CA GLY A 115 -38.90 -21.18 9.36
C GLY A 115 -40.41 -21.37 9.45
N ILE A 116 -41.12 -21.34 8.30
CA ILE A 116 -42.56 -21.62 8.22
C ILE A 116 -42.85 -23.08 8.56
N ALA A 117 -42.08 -24.04 8.03
CA ALA A 117 -42.24 -25.45 8.36
C ALA A 117 -42.02 -25.72 9.85
N TRP A 118 -40.97 -25.15 10.45
CA TRP A 118 -40.72 -25.27 11.88
C TRP A 118 -41.84 -24.65 12.73
N TRP A 119 -42.35 -23.47 12.35
CA TRP A 119 -43.50 -22.87 13.03
C TRP A 119 -44.81 -23.67 12.85
N LEU A 120 -45.00 -24.38 11.74
CA LEU A 120 -46.16 -25.25 11.57
C LEU A 120 -46.08 -26.47 12.49
N LEU A 121 -44.95 -27.20 12.48
CA LEU A 121 -44.73 -28.34 13.38
C LEU A 121 -44.80 -27.95 14.87
N ALA A 122 -44.35 -26.75 15.24
CA ALA A 122 -44.41 -26.26 16.61
C ALA A 122 -45.83 -25.94 17.13
N ARG A 123 -46.84 -25.85 16.25
CA ARG A 123 -48.24 -25.61 16.64
C ARG A 123 -48.95 -26.88 17.08
N ASP A 124 -48.66 -28.01 16.45
CA ASP A 124 -49.25 -29.30 16.81
C ASP A 124 -48.78 -29.79 18.19
N THR A 125 -47.62 -29.29 18.66
CA THR A 125 -47.15 -29.47 20.05
C THR A 125 -47.79 -28.51 21.07
N ALA A 126 -48.69 -27.62 20.68
CA ALA A 126 -49.33 -26.63 21.54
C ALA A 126 -50.75 -27.03 22.01
N GLY A 127 -51.00 -28.33 22.18
CA GLY A 127 -52.23 -28.84 22.82
C GLY A 127 -52.30 -28.44 24.30
N GLY A 128 -53.06 -27.39 24.61
CA GLY A 128 -53.18 -26.85 25.98
C GLY A 128 -53.89 -27.80 26.96
N PRO A 129 -53.54 -27.77 28.26
CA PRO A 129 -54.11 -28.67 29.26
C PRO A 129 -55.55 -28.30 29.64
N ALA A 130 -56.44 -29.29 29.65
CA ALA A 130 -57.76 -29.22 30.27
C ALA A 130 -57.72 -29.75 31.71
N ALA A 131 -58.61 -29.25 32.56
CA ALA A 131 -58.64 -29.48 34.01
C ALA A 131 -60.10 -29.43 34.53
N PRO A 132 -60.43 -29.87 35.77
CA PRO A 132 -59.75 -30.79 36.70
C PRO A 132 -60.72 -31.85 37.33
N THR A 133 -60.28 -32.50 38.42
CA THR A 133 -61.08 -33.15 39.52
C THR A 133 -61.86 -34.46 39.24
N PRO A 134 -62.13 -35.31 40.27
CA PRO A 134 -61.36 -35.54 41.52
C PRO A 134 -61.20 -37.03 41.96
N ALA A 135 -60.28 -37.24 42.92
CA ALA A 135 -60.28 -38.24 44.01
C ALA A 135 -60.43 -39.77 43.76
N ALA A 136 -59.39 -40.52 44.19
CA ALA A 136 -59.54 -41.72 45.04
C ALA A 136 -58.25 -42.01 45.84
N LEU A 137 -58.37 -42.64 47.01
CA LEU A 137 -57.26 -42.95 47.93
C LEU A 137 -56.62 -44.31 47.67
N SER A 138 -55.31 -44.42 47.90
CA SER A 138 -54.70 -45.58 48.60
C SER A 138 -53.31 -45.22 49.13
N GLN A 139 -52.94 -45.78 50.28
CA GLN A 139 -51.64 -45.63 50.94
C GLN A 139 -50.88 -46.96 50.90
N THR A 140 -49.55 -46.95 51.05
CA THR A 140 -48.85 -47.60 52.19
C THR A 140 -47.32 -47.70 51.99
N GLY A 141 -46.58 -47.62 53.10
CA GLY A 141 -45.38 -48.46 53.30
C GLY A 141 -44.00 -47.86 52.94
N PRO A 142 -43.04 -47.83 53.88
CA PRO A 142 -41.63 -47.50 53.63
C PRO A 142 -40.72 -48.75 53.57
N GLY A 143 -39.46 -48.58 53.14
CA GLY A 143 -38.47 -49.66 53.05
C GLY A 143 -37.02 -49.19 52.94
N ASP A 144 -36.35 -49.16 54.08
CA ASP A 144 -34.94 -48.89 54.39
C ASP A 144 -33.81 -49.32 53.42
N SER A 145 -32.83 -48.40 53.29
CA SER A 145 -31.38 -48.56 53.57
C SER A 145 -30.45 -49.56 52.84
N ALA A 146 -29.15 -49.21 52.95
CA ALA A 146 -27.94 -50.02 52.81
C ALA A 146 -27.38 -50.35 51.40
N GLY A 147 -26.08 -50.03 51.23
CA GLY A 147 -25.15 -50.79 50.37
C GLY A 147 -24.54 -51.98 51.15
N PRO A 148 -23.38 -52.56 50.77
CA PRO A 148 -22.25 -51.93 50.08
C PRO A 148 -21.59 -52.79 48.97
N ALA A 149 -20.43 -52.33 48.45
CA ALA A 149 -19.25 -53.09 48.00
C ALA A 149 -19.37 -54.26 46.97
N ALA A 150 -18.36 -54.60 46.15
CA ALA A 150 -17.15 -53.91 45.66
C ALA A 150 -16.49 -54.79 44.56
N VAL A 151 -15.37 -54.32 43.98
CA VAL A 151 -14.35 -55.11 43.23
C VAL A 151 -14.79 -55.75 41.90
N SER A 152 -14.24 -55.26 40.76
CA SER A 152 -13.35 -56.06 39.89
C SER A 152 -12.80 -55.28 38.68
N SER A 153 -11.54 -55.58 38.34
CA SER A 153 -10.76 -55.23 37.14
C SER A 153 -9.79 -56.41 36.92
N PRO A 154 -8.84 -56.46 35.95
CA PRO A 154 -8.53 -55.53 34.85
C PRO A 154 -8.27 -56.20 33.47
N ALA A 155 -8.09 -55.38 32.42
CA ALA A 155 -7.16 -55.57 31.27
C ALA A 155 -7.24 -54.29 30.40
N ALA A 156 -6.22 -53.44 30.27
CA ALA A 156 -4.91 -53.64 29.63
C ALA A 156 -4.96 -53.73 28.08
N VAL A 157 -4.50 -52.66 27.40
CA VAL A 157 -3.28 -52.63 26.57
C VAL A 157 -2.95 -51.16 26.26
N GLN A 158 -1.67 -50.80 26.31
CA GLN A 158 -1.14 -49.52 25.82
C GLN A 158 -0.40 -49.75 24.50
N THR A 159 -0.28 -48.72 23.66
CA THR A 159 0.81 -48.66 22.67
C THR A 159 1.26 -47.20 22.51
N ASP A 160 2.55 -47.01 22.38
CA ASP A 160 3.28 -45.73 22.49
C ASP A 160 3.73 -45.20 21.11
N VAL A 161 4.34 -44.02 21.05
CA VAL A 161 5.69 -43.79 20.48
C VAL A 161 5.96 -42.28 20.25
N ALA A 162 6.83 -41.74 21.10
CA ALA A 162 7.84 -40.71 20.85
C ALA A 162 7.44 -39.32 20.30
N GLN A 163 7.41 -38.33 21.21
CA GLN A 163 8.04 -37.04 20.95
C GLN A 163 9.57 -37.19 21.02
N ARG A 164 10.33 -36.53 20.13
CA ARG A 164 11.80 -36.49 20.17
C ARG A 164 12.29 -35.07 20.43
N GLN A 165 12.82 -34.82 21.64
CA GLN A 165 13.44 -33.56 22.02
C GLN A 165 14.84 -33.40 21.40
N GLN A 166 15.30 -32.16 21.25
CA GLN A 166 16.66 -31.83 20.83
C GLN A 166 17.58 -31.69 22.05
N PRO A 167 18.76 -32.32 22.08
CA PRO A 167 19.81 -31.98 23.04
C PRO A 167 20.57 -30.73 22.57
N ALA A 168 20.89 -29.83 23.50
CA ALA A 168 21.94 -28.84 23.26
C ALA A 168 23.32 -29.54 23.28
N LEU A 169 24.26 -29.05 22.47
CA LEU A 169 25.63 -29.51 22.45
C LEU A 169 26.57 -28.31 22.52
N GLU A 170 27.19 -28.15 23.68
CA GLU A 170 28.23 -27.16 23.95
C GLU A 170 29.54 -27.89 24.20
N ASN A 171 30.56 -27.62 23.38
CA ASN A 171 31.95 -27.49 23.81
C ASN A 171 32.84 -26.96 22.68
N ALA A 172 34.01 -26.43 23.06
CA ALA A 172 34.89 -25.67 22.18
C ALA A 172 35.82 -26.55 21.32
N ALA A 173 36.24 -26.00 20.18
CA ALA A 173 37.41 -26.46 19.43
C ALA A 173 38.14 -25.26 18.80
N THR A 174 39.33 -24.94 19.30
CA THR A 174 40.18 -23.86 18.77
C THR A 174 40.88 -24.36 17.50
N GLY A 175 40.48 -23.86 16.32
CA GLY A 175 41.08 -24.27 15.04
C GLY A 175 41.00 -23.17 13.99
N VAL A 176 42.16 -22.71 13.49
CA VAL A 176 42.26 -21.63 12.50
C VAL A 176 41.88 -22.13 11.09
N PRO A 177 40.83 -21.59 10.45
CA PRO A 177 40.54 -21.88 9.05
C PRO A 177 41.48 -21.07 8.16
N ARG A 178 42.55 -21.70 7.65
CA ARG A 178 43.26 -21.17 6.47
C ARG A 178 42.32 -21.23 5.26
N GLY A 179 42.29 -20.18 4.45
CA GLY A 179 41.57 -20.19 3.17
C GLY A 179 40.10 -19.75 3.22
N ALA A 180 39.71 -18.90 4.18
CA ALA A 180 38.48 -18.13 4.03
C ALA A 180 38.61 -17.12 2.88
N THR A 181 38.12 -17.47 1.69
CA THR A 181 37.79 -16.53 0.62
C THR A 181 37.02 -15.36 1.22
N PRO A 182 37.32 -14.08 0.92
CA PRO A 182 36.74 -12.95 1.65
C PRO A 182 35.22 -12.94 1.53
N THR A 183 34.56 -13.38 2.60
CA THR A 183 33.10 -13.34 2.74
C THR A 183 32.68 -11.89 2.59
N ARG A 184 32.10 -11.53 1.44
CA ARG A 184 31.72 -10.14 1.12
C ARG A 184 30.84 -9.64 2.26
N ARG A 185 31.41 -8.76 3.09
CA ARG A 185 30.83 -8.31 4.36
C ARG A 185 29.41 -7.85 4.09
N ALA A 186 28.42 -8.51 4.70
CA ALA A 186 27.02 -8.20 4.44
C ALA A 186 26.81 -6.71 4.66
N ALA A 187 26.37 -6.01 3.61
CA ALA A 187 26.35 -4.55 3.60
C ALA A 187 25.46 -4.04 4.74
N SER A 188 26.03 -3.28 5.68
CA SER A 188 25.33 -2.88 6.91
C SER A 188 24.06 -2.07 6.65
N TRP A 189 24.01 -1.38 5.51
CA TRP A 189 22.87 -0.62 5.01
C TRP A 189 21.72 -1.47 4.40
N LEU A 190 21.88 -2.79 4.23
CA LEU A 190 20.81 -3.70 3.77
C LEU A 190 19.96 -4.21 4.94
N LEU A 191 18.96 -3.42 5.32
CA LEU A 191 18.03 -3.74 6.40
C LEU A 191 16.93 -4.71 5.96
N THR A 192 16.33 -5.41 6.92
CA THR A 192 15.03 -6.08 6.71
C THR A 192 13.92 -5.03 6.58
N PRO A 193 12.85 -5.27 5.80
CA PRO A 193 11.80 -4.26 5.60
C PRO A 193 11.17 -3.69 6.89
N PRO A 194 10.85 -4.49 7.93
CA PRO A 194 10.36 -3.94 9.20
C PRO A 194 11.40 -3.04 9.88
N ARG A 195 12.69 -3.43 9.90
CA ARG A 195 13.75 -2.64 10.52
C ARG A 195 14.03 -1.34 9.76
N ALA A 196 13.93 -1.34 8.43
CA ALA A 196 13.99 -0.11 7.65
C ALA A 196 12.80 0.82 7.95
N GLN A 197 11.60 0.25 8.12
CA GLN A 197 10.41 1.02 8.49
C GLN A 197 10.55 1.65 9.88
N GLU A 198 11.08 0.92 10.88
CA GLU A 198 11.43 1.47 12.20
C GLU A 198 12.42 2.64 12.08
N VAL A 199 13.51 2.47 11.33
CA VAL A 199 14.56 3.49 11.15
C VAL A 199 14.02 4.73 10.44
N LEU A 200 13.16 4.57 9.43
CA LEU A 200 12.48 5.70 8.77
C LEU A 200 11.51 6.40 9.73
N TRP A 201 10.74 5.65 10.52
CA TRP A 201 9.75 6.22 11.44
C TRP A 201 10.37 6.98 12.61
N ALA A 202 11.50 6.48 13.14
CA ALA A 202 12.24 7.11 14.24
C ALA A 202 12.80 8.51 13.89
N LEU A 203 12.97 8.82 12.60
CA LEU A 203 13.36 10.16 12.15
C LEU A 203 12.20 11.17 12.27
N ALA A 204 10.95 10.74 12.06
CA ALA A 204 9.77 11.60 12.04
C ALA A 204 8.91 11.52 13.32
N SER A 205 9.10 10.52 14.18
CA SER A 205 8.25 10.28 15.35
C SER A 205 8.95 9.50 16.45
N LEU A 206 8.63 9.83 17.70
CA LEU A 206 9.05 9.11 18.92
C LEU A 206 8.16 7.88 19.22
N GLN A 207 7.44 7.37 18.22
CA GLN A 207 6.53 6.23 18.32
C GLN A 207 6.86 5.22 17.22
N PRO A 208 6.69 3.90 17.48
CA PRO A 208 6.89 2.89 16.45
C PRO A 208 5.90 3.08 15.27
N PRO A 209 6.26 2.58 14.06
CA PRO A 209 5.34 2.57 12.93
C PRO A 209 4.09 1.73 13.25
N PRO A 210 2.92 2.01 12.65
CA PRO A 210 1.68 1.26 12.87
C PRO A 210 1.67 -0.15 12.22
N GLY A 211 2.83 -0.69 11.85
CA GLY A 211 3.03 -1.93 11.11
C GLY A 211 3.88 -1.74 9.84
N ASP A 212 4.12 -2.83 9.11
CA ASP A 212 4.99 -2.88 7.92
C ASP A 212 4.43 -2.16 6.67
N THR A 213 3.25 -1.53 6.76
CA THR A 213 2.57 -0.90 5.62
C THR A 213 2.59 0.62 5.74
N CYS A 214 2.84 1.30 4.62
CA CYS A 214 2.87 2.76 4.48
C CYS A 214 1.48 3.39 4.71
N PRO A 215 1.19 4.00 5.90
CA PRO A 215 -0.15 4.49 6.19
C PRO A 215 -0.48 5.74 5.37
N GLN A 216 -1.57 5.67 4.59
CA GLN A 216 -2.02 6.75 3.73
C GLN A 216 -2.81 7.84 4.49
N GLU A 217 -3.40 7.51 5.63
CA GLU A 217 -3.98 8.49 6.56
C GLU A 217 -2.97 8.88 7.65
N ALA A 218 -3.14 10.08 8.21
CA ALA A 218 -2.20 10.69 9.15
C ALA A 218 -2.24 10.03 10.54
N HIS A 219 -1.49 8.94 10.72
CA HIS A 219 -1.31 8.31 12.03
C HIS A 219 -0.48 9.22 12.95
N ARG A 220 -1.18 9.87 13.90
CA ARG A 220 -0.62 10.83 14.88
C ARG A 220 0.10 12.03 14.25
N GLY A 221 -0.36 12.45 13.06
CA GLY A 221 0.16 13.63 12.34
C GLY A 221 1.21 13.30 11.27
N VAL A 222 1.78 12.09 11.27
CA VAL A 222 2.66 11.60 10.21
C VAL A 222 1.85 10.74 9.24
N ALA A 223 2.04 10.93 7.93
CA ALA A 223 1.57 10.02 6.89
C ALA A 223 2.75 9.57 6.02
N CYS A 224 2.55 8.49 5.28
CA CYS A 224 3.54 7.92 4.36
C CYS A 224 3.03 7.98 2.92
N ILE A 225 3.91 8.36 1.99
CA ILE A 225 3.69 8.30 0.55
C ILE A 225 4.61 7.22 -0.02
N ALA A 226 4.04 6.28 -0.77
CA ALA A 226 4.77 5.29 -1.56
C ALA A 226 4.60 5.58 -3.06
N GLY A 227 5.60 5.25 -3.86
CA GLY A 227 5.59 5.47 -5.30
C GLY A 227 6.61 4.61 -6.06
N GLN A 228 6.71 4.89 -7.35
CA GLN A 228 7.74 4.34 -8.24
C GLN A 228 8.44 5.50 -8.95
N ALA A 229 9.76 5.44 -9.03
CA ALA A 229 10.60 6.36 -9.80
C ALA A 229 11.51 5.55 -10.74
N GLN A 230 12.08 6.19 -11.77
CA GLN A 230 13.01 5.53 -12.71
C GLN A 230 14.43 6.09 -12.63
N THR A 231 14.60 7.27 -12.03
CA THR A 231 15.87 8.00 -11.94
C THR A 231 16.15 8.45 -10.51
N TRP A 232 17.42 8.62 -10.17
CA TRP A 232 17.84 9.22 -8.91
C TRP A 232 17.45 10.70 -8.81
N ASP A 233 17.34 11.41 -9.94
CA ASP A 233 16.94 12.83 -10.00
C ASP A 233 15.46 13.06 -9.68
N GLU A 234 14.58 12.08 -9.88
CA GLU A 234 13.20 12.12 -9.36
C GLU A 234 13.19 12.06 -7.83
N LEU A 235 14.04 11.21 -7.25
CA LEU A 235 14.11 10.98 -5.81
C LEU A 235 14.80 12.13 -5.06
N ALA A 236 15.89 12.67 -5.62
CA ALA A 236 16.66 13.74 -5.00
C ALA A 236 15.83 15.02 -4.78
N ARG A 237 14.82 15.27 -5.63
CA ARG A 237 13.89 16.43 -5.52
C ARG A 237 13.07 16.46 -4.23
N PHE A 238 12.88 15.33 -3.55
CA PHE A 238 12.06 15.30 -2.33
C PHE A 238 12.78 15.84 -1.08
N ASP A 239 14.12 16.00 -1.14
CA ASP A 239 15.00 16.50 -0.05
C ASP A 239 14.63 15.97 1.34
N ARG A 240 14.38 14.66 1.47
CA ARG A 240 13.93 14.02 2.72
C ARG A 240 14.41 12.57 2.80
N PRO A 241 14.33 11.94 3.97
CA PRO A 241 14.58 10.51 4.10
C PRO A 241 13.67 9.67 3.20
N LEU A 242 14.27 8.71 2.48
CA LEU A 242 13.60 7.78 1.57
C LEU A 242 13.89 6.34 2.00
N LEU A 243 12.88 5.50 2.13
CA LEU A 243 13.04 4.05 2.17
C LEU A 243 12.89 3.49 0.76
N LEU A 244 13.89 2.75 0.29
CA LEU A 244 13.89 2.10 -1.02
C LEU A 244 13.77 0.59 -0.86
N GLU A 245 12.98 -0.06 -1.72
CA GLU A 245 12.85 -1.51 -1.75
C GLU A 245 13.83 -2.09 -2.78
N VAL A 246 14.70 -2.99 -2.33
CA VAL A 246 15.78 -3.59 -3.13
C VAL A 246 15.72 -5.11 -3.07
N ILE A 247 16.17 -5.76 -4.13
CA ILE A 247 16.30 -7.22 -4.21
C ILE A 247 17.78 -7.53 -4.38
N THR A 248 18.36 -8.27 -3.43
CA THR A 248 19.78 -8.63 -3.48
C THR A 248 20.07 -9.65 -4.58
N PRO A 249 21.33 -9.86 -5.01
CA PRO A 249 21.67 -10.86 -6.02
C PRO A 249 21.21 -12.28 -5.67
N GLU A 250 21.13 -12.61 -4.38
CA GLU A 250 20.64 -13.86 -3.82
C GLU A 250 19.09 -13.95 -3.77
N ARG A 251 18.41 -12.91 -4.30
CA ARG A 251 16.94 -12.75 -4.41
C ARG A 251 16.21 -12.52 -3.09
N PHE A 252 16.89 -12.02 -2.05
CA PHE A 252 16.21 -11.59 -0.82
C PHE A 252 15.64 -10.18 -0.96
N ALA A 253 14.42 -9.99 -0.45
CA ALA A 253 13.87 -8.66 -0.23
C ALA A 253 14.65 -7.96 0.91
N ARG A 254 15.09 -6.74 0.65
CA ARG A 254 15.75 -5.85 1.60
C ARG A 254 15.25 -4.43 1.39
N SER A 255 15.50 -3.58 2.38
CA SER A 255 15.17 -2.17 2.32
C SER A 255 16.37 -1.33 2.74
N VAL A 256 16.50 -0.16 2.14
CA VAL A 256 17.60 0.79 2.41
C VAL A 256 16.98 2.14 2.74
N VAL A 257 17.32 2.72 3.88
CA VAL A 257 16.88 4.08 4.22
C VAL A 257 18.00 5.05 3.83
N LEU A 258 17.74 5.92 2.85
CA LEU A 258 18.64 6.99 2.43
C LEU A 258 18.29 8.29 3.14
N ALA A 259 19.28 8.95 3.72
CA ALA A 259 19.21 10.30 4.28
C ALA A 259 19.82 11.36 3.33
N GLY A 260 19.82 11.08 2.02
CA GLY A 260 20.26 12.00 0.97
C GLY A 260 20.92 11.30 -0.22
N ILE A 261 20.86 11.96 -1.38
CA ILE A 261 21.48 11.54 -2.65
C ILE A 261 22.41 12.67 -3.10
N GLU A 262 23.66 12.35 -3.41
CA GLU A 262 24.76 13.31 -3.62
C GLU A 262 25.56 12.98 -4.89
N SER A 263 24.97 13.33 -6.05
CA SER A 263 25.51 13.20 -7.43
C SER A 263 25.85 11.77 -7.92
N ARG A 264 26.65 11.00 -7.18
CA ARG A 264 27.09 9.64 -7.51
C ARG A 264 26.96 8.67 -6.35
N SER A 265 27.00 9.17 -5.12
CA SER A 265 26.75 8.39 -3.90
C SER A 265 25.44 8.81 -3.24
N ALA A 266 25.01 8.01 -2.26
CA ALA A 266 23.92 8.32 -1.35
C ALA A 266 24.36 7.97 0.08
N GLN A 267 23.69 8.60 1.05
CA GLN A 267 24.00 8.43 2.47
C GLN A 267 22.96 7.51 3.08
N ALA A 268 23.28 6.22 3.19
CA ALA A 268 22.39 5.22 3.76
C ALA A 268 22.46 5.19 5.29
N LEU A 269 21.40 4.72 5.93
CA LEU A 269 21.32 4.49 7.37
C LEU A 269 21.31 2.98 7.64
N ASP A 270 22.28 2.49 8.42
CA ASP A 270 22.27 1.12 8.96
C ASP A 270 21.44 0.98 10.25
N GLY A 271 20.81 2.09 10.68
CA GLY A 271 19.96 2.17 11.86
C GLY A 271 20.65 2.70 13.11
N ALA A 272 21.96 2.96 13.07
CA ALA A 272 22.70 3.69 14.11
C ALA A 272 23.68 4.73 13.55
N SER A 273 24.23 4.49 12.35
CA SER A 273 25.22 5.33 11.67
C SER A 273 24.77 5.75 10.28
N VAL A 274 25.47 6.74 9.72
CA VAL A 274 25.35 7.16 8.32
C VAL A 274 26.52 6.56 7.53
N VAL A 275 26.22 5.80 6.47
CA VAL A 275 27.20 5.08 5.66
C VAL A 275 27.07 5.51 4.20
N PRO A 276 28.15 5.96 3.53
CA PRO A 276 28.11 6.28 2.10
C PRO A 276 28.00 5.01 1.24
N VAL A 277 27.17 5.07 0.20
CA VAL A 277 26.89 3.98 -0.74
C VAL A 277 26.90 4.52 -2.17
N GLU A 278 27.54 3.83 -3.11
CA GLU A 278 27.51 4.23 -4.53
C GLU A 278 26.14 3.95 -5.17
N LEU A 279 25.60 4.91 -5.91
CA LEU A 279 24.31 4.79 -6.59
C LEU A 279 24.31 3.72 -7.69
N ALA A 280 25.49 3.35 -8.21
CA ALA A 280 25.66 2.27 -9.18
C ALA A 280 25.35 0.90 -8.56
N ASP A 281 25.94 0.59 -7.39
CA ASP A 281 25.73 -0.67 -6.66
C ASP A 281 24.29 -0.80 -6.14
N LEU A 282 23.71 0.31 -5.70
CA LEU A 282 22.32 0.36 -5.25
C LEU A 282 21.34 0.22 -6.43
N GLY A 283 21.64 0.86 -7.55
CA GLY A 283 20.81 0.86 -8.76
C GLY A 283 20.67 -0.49 -9.43
N SER A 284 21.66 -1.39 -9.29
CA SER A 284 21.54 -2.77 -9.80
C SER A 284 20.58 -3.64 -9.00
N GLN A 285 20.19 -3.22 -7.79
CA GLN A 285 19.33 -3.97 -6.86
C GLN A 285 17.98 -3.29 -6.59
N TRP A 286 17.87 -1.98 -6.85
CA TRP A 286 16.67 -1.20 -6.59
C TRP A 286 15.51 -1.57 -7.53
N THR A 287 14.32 -1.74 -6.95
CA THR A 287 13.11 -2.18 -7.69
C THR A 287 12.33 -1.03 -8.34
N GLY A 288 12.79 0.21 -8.21
CA GLY A 288 12.05 1.42 -8.58
C GLY A 288 11.08 1.93 -7.50
N HIS A 289 10.73 1.11 -6.51
CA HIS A 289 9.82 1.52 -5.43
C HIS A 289 10.54 2.38 -4.37
N TYR A 290 9.83 3.40 -3.89
CA TYR A 290 10.27 4.27 -2.81
C TYR A 290 9.10 4.59 -1.86
N GLN A 291 9.43 4.89 -0.61
CA GLN A 291 8.49 5.34 0.43
C GLN A 291 9.11 6.51 1.21
N PHE A 292 8.32 7.52 1.60
CA PHE A 292 8.79 8.63 2.45
C PHE A 292 7.70 9.16 3.38
N LEU A 293 8.12 9.89 4.42
CA LEU A 293 7.22 10.47 5.42
C LEU A 293 6.99 11.97 5.22
N TRP A 294 5.82 12.44 5.64
CA TRP A 294 5.42 13.85 5.63
C TRP A 294 4.32 14.13 6.65
N HIS A 295 4.14 15.40 7.00
CA HIS A 295 3.11 15.88 7.92
C HIS A 295 1.94 16.54 7.17
N PRO A 296 0.88 15.79 6.77
CA PRO A 296 -0.31 16.39 6.18
C PRO A 296 -1.05 17.29 7.19
N PRO A 297 -1.66 18.40 6.74
CA PRO A 297 -2.58 19.18 7.57
C PRO A 297 -3.74 18.30 8.07
N ALA A 298 -4.02 18.34 9.37
CA ALA A 298 -5.05 17.50 10.00
C ALA A 298 -6.41 17.60 9.27
N GLY A 299 -6.94 16.45 8.84
CA GLY A 299 -8.18 16.35 8.05
C GLY A 299 -8.03 16.48 6.53
N PHE A 300 -6.82 16.71 6.00
CA PHE A 300 -6.58 16.71 4.56
C PHE A 300 -6.79 15.30 3.97
N LYS A 301 -7.86 15.13 3.18
CA LYS A 301 -8.17 13.88 2.44
C LYS A 301 -8.28 14.05 0.93
N ARG A 302 -8.25 15.29 0.42
CA ARG A 302 -8.32 15.63 -1.01
C ARG A 302 -7.71 17.00 -1.28
N PRO A 303 -7.28 17.31 -2.52
CA PRO A 303 -6.87 18.65 -2.89
C PRO A 303 -7.94 19.72 -2.60
N LEU A 304 -7.48 20.94 -2.27
CA LEU A 304 -8.34 22.07 -1.91
C LEU A 304 -8.31 23.14 -3.01
N ALA A 305 -9.48 23.61 -3.45
CA ALA A 305 -9.66 24.58 -4.51
C ALA A 305 -10.64 25.72 -4.13
N ARG A 306 -10.67 26.79 -4.92
CA ARG A 306 -11.57 27.93 -4.69
C ARG A 306 -13.03 27.50 -4.61
N GLY A 307 -13.68 27.83 -3.50
CA GLY A 307 -15.05 27.42 -3.16
C GLY A 307 -15.12 26.37 -2.06
N ASP A 308 -14.02 25.67 -1.74
CA ASP A 308 -13.98 24.73 -0.63
C ASP A 308 -14.10 25.43 0.73
N GLU A 309 -14.74 24.76 1.68
CA GLU A 309 -14.87 25.19 3.06
C GLU A 309 -14.50 24.07 4.05
N GLY A 310 -13.75 24.39 5.09
CA GLY A 310 -13.42 23.46 6.17
C GLY A 310 -12.27 23.93 7.08
N ALA A 311 -12.05 23.19 8.16
CA ALA A 311 -10.94 23.45 9.08
C ALA A 311 -9.56 23.29 8.40
N VAL A 312 -9.46 22.38 7.42
CA VAL A 312 -8.24 22.15 6.63
C VAL A 312 -7.84 23.40 5.84
N VAL A 313 -8.82 24.13 5.28
CA VAL A 313 -8.57 25.37 4.54
C VAL A 313 -7.99 26.44 5.45
N ALA A 314 -8.57 26.62 6.64
CA ALA A 314 -8.04 27.55 7.64
C ALA A 314 -6.61 27.15 8.10
N ARG A 315 -6.34 25.85 8.25
CA ARG A 315 -5.00 25.32 8.58
C ARG A 315 -3.98 25.66 7.49
N VAL A 316 -4.33 25.43 6.22
CA VAL A 316 -3.49 25.75 5.06
C VAL A 316 -3.28 27.26 4.90
N ALA A 317 -4.33 28.07 5.12
CA ALA A 317 -4.20 29.53 5.10
C ALA A 317 -3.27 30.05 6.21
N ALA A 318 -3.29 29.43 7.40
CA ALA A 318 -2.35 29.74 8.47
C ALA A 318 -0.91 29.30 8.17
N LEU A 319 -0.70 28.19 7.44
CA LEU A 319 0.63 27.80 6.94
C LEU A 319 1.18 28.85 5.97
N PHE A 320 0.37 29.34 5.03
CA PHE A 320 0.78 30.44 4.15
C PHE A 320 1.02 31.76 4.92
N ALA A 321 0.22 32.08 5.92
CA ALA A 321 0.45 33.25 6.78
C ALA A 321 1.80 33.17 7.50
N ARG A 322 2.13 31.99 8.07
CA ARG A 322 3.43 31.73 8.71
C ARG A 322 4.60 31.86 7.72
N LEU A 323 4.43 31.35 6.48
CA LEU A 323 5.44 31.46 5.43
C LEU A 323 5.66 32.91 4.97
N ASP A 324 4.60 33.73 4.97
CA ASP A 324 4.65 35.14 4.59
C ASP A 324 5.02 36.10 5.74
N GLY A 325 5.23 35.59 6.96
CA GLY A 325 5.43 36.42 8.15
C GLY A 325 4.20 37.27 8.54
N GLN A 326 3.00 36.90 8.09
CA GLN A 326 1.78 37.67 8.31
C GLN A 326 1.13 37.34 9.67
N PRO A 327 0.63 38.35 10.41
CA PRO A 327 0.01 38.15 11.72
C PRO A 327 -1.39 37.50 11.65
N SER A 328 -2.01 37.46 10.46
CA SER A 328 -3.32 36.84 10.24
C SER A 328 -3.37 36.20 8.84
N ALA A 329 -4.27 35.24 8.67
CA ALA A 329 -4.36 34.47 7.43
C ALA A 329 -5.25 35.14 6.37
N LEU A 330 -4.80 35.12 5.11
CA LEU A 330 -5.53 35.63 3.93
C LEU A 330 -6.90 34.96 3.69
N ALA A 331 -7.18 33.87 4.39
CA ALA A 331 -8.47 33.18 4.40
C ALA A 331 -8.73 32.53 5.77
N GLY A 332 -10.00 32.53 6.18
CA GLY A 332 -10.50 31.69 7.28
C GLY A 332 -10.85 30.29 6.78
N ARG A 333 -12.06 29.81 7.12
CA ARG A 333 -12.55 28.48 6.75
C ARG A 333 -12.84 28.30 5.25
N ARG A 334 -12.96 29.37 4.45
CA ARG A 334 -13.32 29.34 3.01
C ARG A 334 -12.14 29.64 2.10
N PHE A 335 -11.96 28.85 1.05
CA PHE A 335 -10.88 29.00 0.08
C PHE A 335 -11.23 30.13 -0.90
N ASN A 336 -10.87 31.35 -0.52
CA ASN A 336 -11.21 32.57 -1.24
C ASN A 336 -10.23 32.87 -2.40
N THR A 337 -10.52 33.93 -3.15
CA THR A 337 -9.70 34.38 -4.29
C THR A 337 -8.31 34.88 -3.87
N ALA A 338 -8.13 35.38 -2.64
CA ALA A 338 -6.83 35.85 -2.14
C ALA A 338 -5.88 34.66 -1.90
N LEU A 339 -6.35 33.64 -1.16
CA LEU A 339 -5.62 32.38 -0.97
C LEU A 339 -5.31 31.71 -2.31
N GLN A 340 -6.27 31.65 -3.25
CA GLN A 340 -6.00 31.10 -4.59
C GLN A 340 -4.86 31.83 -5.31
N ARG A 341 -4.83 33.17 -5.27
CA ARG A 341 -3.74 33.95 -5.87
C ARG A 341 -2.40 33.70 -5.16
N ARG A 342 -2.38 33.60 -3.83
CA ARG A 342 -1.17 33.31 -3.04
C ARG A 342 -0.62 31.91 -3.32
N VAL A 343 -1.49 30.91 -3.50
CA VAL A 343 -1.13 29.54 -3.88
C VAL A 343 -0.50 29.51 -5.28
N ARG A 344 -1.07 30.22 -6.27
CA ARG A 344 -0.46 30.32 -7.62
C ARG A 344 0.91 31.00 -7.62
N LEU A 345 1.09 32.02 -6.78
CA LEU A 345 2.38 32.69 -6.59
C LEU A 345 3.41 31.79 -5.91
N PHE A 346 2.97 30.86 -5.05
CA PHE A 346 3.82 29.80 -4.51
C PHE A 346 4.20 28.80 -5.59
N GLN A 347 3.21 28.15 -6.22
CA GLN A 347 3.41 27.09 -7.22
C GLN A 347 4.42 27.52 -8.30
N ARG A 348 4.20 28.68 -8.93
CA ARG A 348 5.11 29.22 -9.96
C ARG A 348 6.51 29.57 -9.47
N ARG A 349 6.69 29.96 -8.19
CA ARG A 349 8.03 30.23 -7.62
C ARG A 349 8.81 28.93 -7.40
N HIS A 350 8.13 27.85 -7.04
CA HIS A 350 8.72 26.55 -6.69
C HIS A 350 8.59 25.50 -7.82
N GLY A 351 8.35 25.92 -9.06
CA GLY A 351 8.34 25.03 -10.23
C GLY A 351 7.15 24.06 -10.32
N LEU A 352 6.08 24.31 -9.57
CA LEU A 352 4.84 23.51 -9.57
C LEU A 352 3.79 24.10 -10.54
N ASP A 353 2.84 23.26 -10.97
CA ASP A 353 1.68 23.68 -11.78
C ASP A 353 0.91 24.84 -11.12
N ASP A 354 0.76 25.99 -11.80
CA ASP A 354 0.20 27.23 -11.21
C ASP A 354 -1.34 27.31 -11.22
N ASP A 355 -1.99 26.16 -11.01
CA ASP A 355 -3.45 26.00 -11.11
C ASP A 355 -4.23 26.67 -9.96
N GLY A 356 -3.58 26.94 -8.82
CA GLY A 356 -4.20 27.51 -7.61
C GLY A 356 -4.98 26.50 -6.78
N VAL A 357 -4.62 25.22 -6.85
CA VAL A 357 -5.15 24.11 -6.05
C VAL A 357 -4.07 23.61 -5.09
N VAL A 358 -4.42 23.45 -3.82
CA VAL A 358 -3.51 22.88 -2.82
C VAL A 358 -3.65 21.36 -2.86
N GLY A 359 -2.85 20.74 -3.73
CA GLY A 359 -2.63 19.30 -3.79
C GLY A 359 -1.44 18.86 -2.91
N VAL A 360 -1.11 17.56 -2.97
CA VAL A 360 -0.03 16.97 -2.16
C VAL A 360 1.33 17.64 -2.44
N GLN A 361 1.72 17.83 -3.70
CA GLN A 361 2.99 18.47 -4.05
C GLN A 361 3.10 19.90 -3.50
N THR A 362 2.02 20.68 -3.59
CA THR A 362 1.92 22.03 -3.01
C THR A 362 2.10 22.03 -1.49
N LEU A 363 1.69 20.95 -0.80
CA LEU A 363 1.87 20.81 0.66
C LEU A 363 3.25 20.30 1.04
N LEU A 364 3.85 19.38 0.28
CA LEU A 364 5.21 18.87 0.53
C LEU A 364 6.25 20.01 0.45
N GLU A 365 6.14 20.84 -0.59
CA GLU A 365 6.96 22.06 -0.74
C GLU A 365 6.69 23.06 0.39
N LEU A 366 5.42 23.32 0.73
CA LEU A 366 5.05 24.23 1.82
C LEU A 366 5.57 23.76 3.19
N ASN A 367 5.58 22.45 3.45
CA ASN A 367 6.16 21.86 4.66
C ASN A 367 7.69 22.03 4.69
N GLN A 368 8.37 21.83 3.56
CA GLN A 368 9.82 22.00 3.44
C GLN A 368 10.23 23.46 3.68
N GLN A 369 9.56 24.42 3.03
CA GLN A 369 9.80 25.85 3.21
C GLN A 369 9.47 26.36 4.63
N LEU A 370 8.65 25.64 5.39
CA LEU A 370 8.33 25.93 6.80
C LEU A 370 9.15 25.13 7.83
N GLY A 371 10.05 24.25 7.38
CA GLY A 371 10.82 23.35 8.26
C GLY A 371 9.96 22.38 9.07
N ILE A 372 8.80 21.96 8.52
CA ILE A 372 7.85 21.04 9.16
C ILE A 372 8.23 19.58 8.86
N ASP A 373 8.62 19.29 7.62
CA ASP A 373 9.16 17.98 7.24
C ASP A 373 10.68 17.98 7.41
N LEU A 374 11.22 16.89 7.96
CA LEU A 374 12.65 16.72 8.18
C LEU A 374 13.39 16.55 6.85
N SER A 375 14.30 17.48 6.52
CA SER A 375 15.07 17.38 5.28
C SER A 375 16.15 16.30 5.34
N ALA A 376 16.62 15.84 4.18
CA ALA A 376 17.68 14.83 4.08
C ALA A 376 18.94 15.25 4.87
N ALA A 377 19.37 16.50 4.70
CA ALA A 377 20.51 17.05 5.43
C ALA A 377 20.26 17.17 6.95
N ALA A 378 19.02 17.38 7.40
CA ALA A 378 18.68 17.41 8.81
C ALA A 378 18.69 16.00 9.44
N ALA A 379 18.15 14.99 8.75
CA ALA A 379 18.16 13.60 9.20
C ALA A 379 19.57 13.04 9.39
N ARG A 380 20.51 13.37 8.49
CA ARG A 380 21.93 12.99 8.64
C ARG A 380 22.52 13.53 9.95
N ARG A 381 22.32 14.82 10.23
CA ARG A 381 22.81 15.46 11.47
C ARG A 381 22.18 14.83 12.72
N GLN A 382 20.88 14.52 12.69
CA GLN A 382 20.18 13.88 13.80
C GLN A 382 20.79 12.50 14.15
N VAL A 383 21.01 11.64 13.15
CA VAL A 383 21.64 10.32 13.34
C VAL A 383 23.10 10.48 13.82
N GLN A 384 23.87 11.38 13.22
CA GLN A 384 25.26 11.64 13.60
C GLN A 384 25.37 12.16 15.05
N SER A 385 24.46 13.03 15.51
CA SER A 385 24.43 13.49 16.90
C SER A 385 24.04 12.38 17.88
N ALA A 386 23.12 11.49 17.48
CA ALA A 386 22.73 10.35 18.32
C ALA A 386 23.88 9.34 18.47
N ALA A 387 24.61 9.05 17.40
CA ALA A 387 25.79 8.19 17.45
C ALA A 387 26.91 8.77 18.34
N GLY A 388 27.15 10.09 18.27
CA GLY A 388 28.12 10.76 19.13
C GLY A 388 27.75 10.74 20.62
N ALA A 389 26.46 10.86 20.94
CA ALA A 389 25.95 10.86 22.32
C ALA A 389 25.88 9.45 22.98
N VAL A 390 26.23 8.38 22.24
CA VAL A 390 26.34 7.00 22.75
C VAL A 390 27.81 6.59 22.98
N LEU A 391 28.76 7.47 22.67
CA LEU A 391 30.21 7.29 22.84
C LEU A 391 30.82 8.22 23.91
N GLN A 392 29.97 8.80 24.77
CA GLN A 392 30.32 9.61 25.94
C GLN A 392 29.60 9.06 27.18
#